data_AF-A0AA48HN63-F1
#
_entry.id   AF-A0AA48HN63-F1
#
_cell.length_a   1.000
_cell.length_b   1.000
_cell.length_c   1.000
_cell.angle_alpha   90.00
_cell.angle_beta   90.00
_cell.angle_gamma   90.00
#
_symmetry.space_group_name_H-M   'P 1'
#
loop_
_entity.id
_entity.type
_entity.pdbx_description
1 polymer ?
#
loop_
_entity_poly.entity_id
_entity_poly.type
_entity_poly.pdbx_seq_one_letter_code
_entity_poly.pdbx_strand_id
1 'polypeptide(L)'
;MSAELYLLPLAAAICLIMALLEAWLLTASRYLKWRWVKKIFPNYRDLVRSHIDYLIMSALLFGVYLTLLQLQISVPGIILWLTFIGAIYNPFGFILQAIKPDIVGDDLLSKIGVVLGFLPLSIGLGWCAVAIVAVSYNRVFL
;
A
#
# COMPACT_ATOMS: atom_id res chain seq x y z
N MET A 1 -24.66 -0.92 -3.55
CA MET A 1 -23.20 -0.89 -3.30
C MET A 1 -22.57 0.03 -4.33
N SER A 2 -21.74 0.99 -3.92
CA SER A 2 -21.24 2.06 -4.82
C SER A 2 -20.22 1.52 -5.84
N ALA A 3 -20.18 2.10 -7.04
CA ALA A 3 -19.18 1.77 -8.06
C ALA A 3 -17.74 2.02 -7.58
N GLU A 4 -17.57 2.98 -6.66
CA GLU A 4 -16.28 3.34 -6.06
C GLU A 4 -15.67 2.22 -5.22
N LEU A 5 -16.44 1.22 -4.77
CA LEU A 5 -15.91 0.10 -4.01
C LEU A 5 -14.88 -0.71 -4.83
N TYR A 6 -14.99 -0.71 -6.15
CA TYR A 6 -14.05 -1.36 -7.05
C TYR A 6 -12.68 -0.67 -7.12
N LEU A 7 -12.51 0.51 -6.50
CA LEU A 7 -11.19 1.11 -6.32
C LEU A 7 -10.25 0.20 -5.51
N LEU A 8 -10.76 -0.49 -4.49
CA LEU A 8 -9.94 -1.38 -3.65
C LEU A 8 -9.29 -2.53 -4.44
N PRO A 9 -10.04 -3.39 -5.16
CA PRO A 9 -9.42 -4.47 -5.94
C PRO A 9 -8.57 -3.95 -7.09
N LEU A 10 -8.87 -2.76 -7.63
CA LEU A 10 -7.99 -2.11 -8.62
C LEU A 10 -6.63 -1.74 -8.01
N ALA A 11 -6.61 -1.04 -6.88
CA ALA A 11 -5.36 -0.76 -6.16
C ALA A 11 -4.64 -2.03 -5.74
N ALA A 12 -5.37 -3.06 -5.30
CA ALA A 12 -4.79 -4.34 -4.91
C ALA A 12 -4.07 -5.03 -6.08
N ALA A 13 -4.66 -5.00 -7.28
CA ALA A 13 -4.06 -5.53 -8.50
C ALA A 13 -2.83 -4.72 -8.93
N ILE A 14 -2.88 -3.37 -8.85
CA ILE A 14 -1.74 -2.51 -9.13
C ILE A 14 -0.58 -2.84 -8.17
N CYS A 15 -0.86 -2.94 -6.87
CA CYS A 15 0.13 -3.31 -5.86
C CYS A 15 0.74 -4.70 -6.13
N LEU A 16 -0.06 -5.67 -6.56
CA LEU A 16 0.43 -7.01 -6.91
C LEU A 16 1.36 -6.98 -8.12
N ILE A 17 1.01 -6.21 -9.16
CA ILE A 17 1.86 -6.03 -10.34
C ILE A 17 3.19 -5.39 -9.94
N MET A 18 3.16 -4.33 -9.12
CA MET A 18 4.37 -3.67 -8.61
C MET A 18 5.23 -4.64 -7.80
N ALA A 19 4.64 -5.40 -6.87
CA ALA A 19 5.34 -6.41 -6.11
C ALA A 19 6.03 -7.46 -7.01
N LEU A 20 5.37 -7.91 -8.07
CA LEU A 20 5.94 -8.89 -9.00
C LEU A 20 7.10 -8.30 -9.80
N LEU A 21 6.99 -7.05 -10.26
CA LEU A 21 8.09 -6.34 -10.91
C LEU A 21 9.29 -6.20 -9.97
N GLU A 22 9.05 -5.82 -8.72
CA GLU A 22 10.10 -5.70 -7.72
C GLU A 22 10.76 -7.05 -7.37
N ALA A 23 10.00 -8.15 -7.36
CA ALA A 23 10.57 -9.49 -7.17
C ALA A 23 11.61 -9.83 -8.24
N TRP A 24 11.34 -9.47 -9.51
CA TRP A 24 12.29 -9.63 -10.60
C TRP A 24 13.49 -8.69 -10.46
N LEU A 25 13.29 -7.45 -10.04
CA LEU A 25 14.38 -6.49 -9.80
C LEU A 25 15.30 -6.94 -8.66
N LEU A 26 14.72 -7.45 -7.57
CA LEU A 26 15.46 -8.04 -6.44
C LEU A 26 16.27 -9.25 -6.90
N THR A 27 15.65 -10.14 -7.68
CA THR A 27 16.32 -11.32 -8.25
C THR A 27 17.46 -10.92 -9.17
N ALA A 28 17.24 -9.93 -10.04
CA ALA A 28 18.24 -9.40 -10.95
C ALA A 28 19.42 -8.75 -10.21
N SER A 29 19.16 -8.05 -9.11
CA SER A 29 20.17 -7.40 -8.28
C SER A 29 21.01 -8.43 -7.49
N ARG A 30 20.36 -9.39 -6.84
CA ARG A 30 20.99 -10.35 -5.92
C ARG A 30 21.62 -11.55 -6.65
N TYR A 31 20.85 -12.21 -7.50
CA TYR A 31 21.22 -13.48 -8.13
C TYR A 31 21.86 -13.29 -9.50
N LEU A 32 21.24 -12.50 -10.38
CA LEU A 32 21.79 -12.23 -11.72
C LEU A 32 22.95 -11.21 -11.69
N LYS A 33 23.10 -10.48 -10.58
CA LYS A 33 24.16 -9.49 -10.32
C LYS A 33 24.30 -8.44 -11.44
N TRP A 34 23.18 -8.05 -12.05
CA TRP A 34 23.18 -7.06 -13.12
C TRP A 34 23.63 -5.68 -12.63
N ARG A 35 24.71 -5.16 -13.21
CA ARG A 35 25.35 -3.90 -12.78
C ARG A 35 24.42 -2.68 -12.91
N TRP A 36 23.59 -2.65 -13.95
CA TRP A 36 22.65 -1.56 -14.19
C TRP A 36 21.54 -1.52 -13.13
N VAL A 37 21.00 -2.67 -12.71
CA VAL A 37 20.00 -2.74 -11.64
C VAL A 37 20.56 -2.24 -10.32
N LYS A 38 21.80 -2.64 -9.96
CA LYS A 38 22.47 -2.15 -8.76
C LYS A 38 22.76 -0.64 -8.79
N LYS A 39 22.94 -0.07 -9.99
CA LYS A 39 23.12 1.38 -10.16
C LYS A 39 21.81 2.14 -9.95
N ILE A 40 20.68 1.57 -10.38
CA ILE A 40 19.35 2.16 -10.19
C ILE A 40 18.90 2.00 -8.73
N PHE A 41 19.15 0.84 -8.13
CA PHE A 41 18.75 0.52 -6.75
C PHE A 41 19.99 0.28 -5.88
N PRO A 42 20.72 1.34 -5.51
CA PRO A 42 21.88 1.23 -4.63
C PRO A 42 21.50 0.64 -3.26
N ASN A 43 20.28 0.90 -2.78
CA ASN A 43 19.80 0.39 -1.50
C ASN A 43 18.82 -0.77 -1.68
N TYR A 44 19.39 -1.98 -1.69
CA TYR A 44 18.64 -3.24 -1.78
C TYR A 44 17.64 -3.44 -0.64
N ARG A 45 17.95 -2.95 0.57
CA ARG A 45 17.09 -3.17 1.75
C ARG A 45 15.76 -2.45 1.59
N ASP A 46 15.77 -1.22 1.08
CA ASP A 46 14.53 -0.47 0.86
C ASP A 46 13.74 -0.99 -0.33
N LEU A 47 14.40 -1.57 -1.34
CA LEU A 47 13.70 -2.29 -2.41
C LEU A 47 12.97 -3.53 -1.87
N VAL A 48 13.58 -4.27 -0.94
CA VAL A 48 12.89 -5.40 -0.27
C VAL A 48 11.71 -4.91 0.58
N ARG A 49 11.86 -3.79 1.29
CA ARG A 49 10.78 -3.20 2.09
C ARG A 49 9.60 -2.80 1.21
N SER A 50 9.87 -2.11 0.08
CA SER A 50 8.85 -1.78 -0.92
C SER A 50 8.09 -3.03 -1.38
N HIS A 51 8.83 -4.08 -1.72
CA HIS A 51 8.24 -5.30 -2.26
C HIS A 51 7.30 -5.97 -1.27
N ILE A 52 7.74 -6.10 -0.02
CA ILE A 52 6.96 -6.69 1.06
C ILE A 52 5.72 -5.82 1.33
N ASP A 53 5.89 -4.49 1.36
CA ASP A 53 4.79 -3.58 1.65
C ASP A 53 3.73 -3.61 0.53
N TYR A 54 4.12 -3.65 -0.75
CA TYR A 54 3.17 -3.86 -1.86
C TYR A 54 2.42 -5.19 -1.78
N LEU A 55 3.09 -6.29 -1.39
CA LEU A 55 2.41 -7.58 -1.18
C LEU A 55 1.37 -7.50 -0.06
N ILE A 56 1.74 -6.88 1.07
CA ILE A 56 0.84 -6.68 2.21
C ILE A 56 -0.34 -5.79 1.81
N MET A 57 -0.10 -4.67 1.11
CA MET A 57 -1.17 -3.80 0.63
C MET A 57 -2.13 -4.53 -0.30
N SER A 58 -1.61 -5.32 -1.24
CA SER A 58 -2.46 -6.12 -2.14
C SER A 58 -3.36 -7.08 -1.35
N ALA A 59 -2.79 -7.85 -0.43
CA ALA A 59 -3.54 -8.79 0.40
C ALA A 59 -4.58 -8.08 1.29
N LEU A 60 -4.20 -6.98 1.94
CA LEU A 60 -5.09 -6.19 2.80
C LEU A 60 -6.25 -5.62 2.01
N LEU A 61 -6.02 -5.02 0.84
CA LEU A 61 -7.08 -4.42 0.05
C LEU A 61 -8.06 -5.44 -0.50
N PHE A 62 -7.59 -6.59 -0.98
CA PHE A 62 -8.48 -7.69 -1.37
C PHE A 62 -9.29 -8.19 -0.16
N GLY A 63 -8.65 -8.39 0.98
CA GLY A 63 -9.32 -8.83 2.21
C GLY A 63 -10.39 -7.84 2.69
N VAL A 64 -10.08 -6.55 2.72
CA VAL A 64 -11.03 -5.48 3.08
C VAL A 64 -12.18 -5.43 2.08
N TYR A 65 -11.89 -5.45 0.77
CA TYR A 65 -12.93 -5.45 -0.25
C TYR A 65 -13.91 -6.61 -0.06
N LEU A 66 -13.41 -7.85 0.04
CA LEU A 66 -14.24 -9.04 0.23
C LEU A 66 -15.05 -8.99 1.53
N THR A 67 -14.46 -8.43 2.60
CA THR A 67 -15.14 -8.28 3.89
C THR A 67 -16.27 -7.25 3.81
N LEU A 68 -16.02 -6.09 3.17
CA LEU A 68 -17.03 -5.06 2.96
C LEU A 68 -18.19 -5.58 2.10
N LEU A 69 -17.88 -6.36 1.05
CA LEU A 69 -18.87 -7.07 0.23
C LEU A 69 -19.73 -8.00 1.08
N GLN A 70 -19.10 -8.91 1.83
CA GLN A 70 -19.77 -9.96 2.60
C GLN A 70 -20.65 -9.39 3.71
N LEU A 71 -20.20 -8.32 4.36
CA LEU A 71 -20.95 -7.65 5.42
C LEU A 71 -21.93 -6.58 4.89
N GLN A 72 -21.96 -6.36 3.57
CA GLN A 72 -22.77 -5.33 2.91
C GLN A 72 -22.54 -3.91 3.49
N ILE A 73 -21.29 -3.63 3.87
CA ILE A 73 -20.91 -2.34 4.47
C ILE A 73 -20.73 -1.31 3.36
N SER A 74 -21.44 -0.19 3.48
CA SER A 74 -21.27 0.96 2.60
C SER A 74 -20.27 1.95 3.21
N VAL A 75 -19.21 2.25 2.46
CA VAL A 75 -18.13 3.15 2.89
C VAL A 75 -18.20 4.43 2.06
N PRO A 76 -17.98 5.63 2.65
CA PRO A 76 -17.98 6.88 1.89
C PRO A 76 -16.89 6.89 0.80
N GLY A 77 -17.21 7.44 -0.38
CA GLY A 77 -16.30 7.48 -1.53
C GLY A 77 -14.93 8.09 -1.24
N ILE A 78 -14.89 9.15 -0.43
CA ILE A 78 -13.64 9.80 -0.02
C ILE A 78 -12.70 8.83 0.73
N ILE A 79 -13.23 7.92 1.54
CA ILE A 79 -12.44 6.93 2.28
C ILE A 79 -11.86 5.89 1.31
N LEU A 80 -12.63 5.49 0.29
CA LEU A 80 -12.18 4.57 -0.75
C LEU A 80 -11.05 5.19 -1.59
N TRP A 81 -11.15 6.47 -1.92
CA TRP A 81 -10.10 7.22 -2.61
C TRP A 81 -8.83 7.39 -1.76
N LEU A 82 -8.96 7.74 -0.48
CA LEU A 82 -7.82 7.83 0.43
C LEU A 82 -7.10 6.49 0.57
N THR A 83 -7.87 5.40 0.65
CA THR A 83 -7.33 4.03 0.67
C THR A 83 -6.61 3.68 -0.64
N PHE A 84 -7.23 3.98 -1.79
CA PHE A 84 -6.65 3.72 -3.11
C PHE A 84 -5.31 4.43 -3.32
N ILE A 85 -5.28 5.75 -3.10
CA ILE A 85 -4.08 6.56 -3.28
C ILE A 85 -3.01 6.15 -2.27
N GLY A 86 -3.40 6.02 -1.00
CA GLY A 86 -2.49 5.67 0.08
C GLY A 86 -1.83 4.30 -0.11
N ALA A 87 -2.56 3.30 -0.60
CA ALA A 87 -2.02 1.95 -0.78
C ALA A 87 -0.95 1.88 -1.87
N ILE A 88 -1.05 2.73 -2.90
CA ILE A 88 -0.07 2.80 -3.98
C ILE A 88 1.13 3.65 -3.55
N TYR A 89 0.90 4.80 -2.93
CA TYR A 89 1.95 5.76 -2.57
C TYR A 89 2.77 5.34 -1.35
N ASN A 90 2.18 4.60 -0.41
CA ASN A 90 2.87 4.20 0.81
C ASN A 90 4.13 3.35 0.50
N PRO A 91 4.02 2.22 -0.24
CA PRO A 91 5.21 1.47 -0.62
C PRO A 91 6.12 2.21 -1.62
N PHE A 92 5.55 3.11 -2.45
CA PHE A 92 6.31 3.91 -3.42
C PHE A 92 7.40 4.77 -2.75
N GLY A 93 7.16 5.25 -1.53
CA GLY A 93 8.17 5.97 -0.75
C GLY A 93 9.44 5.14 -0.49
N PHE A 94 9.32 3.81 -0.39
CA PHE A 94 10.46 2.91 -0.25
C PHE A 94 11.16 2.66 -1.58
N ILE A 95 10.45 2.65 -2.72
CA ILE A 95 11.10 2.65 -4.06
C ILE A 95 12.00 3.88 -4.18
N LEU A 96 11.48 5.06 -3.84
CA LEU A 96 12.24 6.30 -3.93
C LEU A 96 13.50 6.26 -3.06
N GLN A 97 13.41 5.73 -1.84
CA GLN A 97 14.57 5.51 -0.97
C GLN A 97 15.53 4.44 -1.50
N ALA A 98 15.01 3.41 -2.15
CA ALA A 98 15.84 2.38 -2.78
C ALA A 98 16.70 2.96 -3.93
N ILE A 99 16.15 3.93 -4.67
CA ILE A 99 16.82 4.64 -5.77
C ILE A 99 17.75 5.74 -5.24
N LYS A 100 17.25 6.56 -4.33
CA LYS A 100 17.96 7.69 -3.73
C LYS A 100 17.86 7.58 -2.20
N PRO A 101 18.84 6.94 -1.54
CA PRO A 101 18.80 6.70 -0.10
C PRO A 101 18.70 7.99 0.73
N ASP A 102 19.29 9.09 0.24
CA ASP A 102 19.33 10.37 0.93
C ASP A 102 18.08 11.24 0.68
N ILE A 103 16.98 10.67 0.17
CA ILE A 103 15.77 11.44 -0.13
C ILE A 103 14.97 11.79 1.14
N VAL A 104 15.11 10.99 2.21
CA VAL A 104 14.48 11.24 3.50
C VAL A 104 15.55 11.75 4.45
N GLY A 105 15.50 13.06 4.72
CA GLY A 105 16.38 13.74 5.68
C GLY A 105 15.67 14.13 6.98
N ASP A 106 16.41 14.80 7.86
CA ASP A 106 15.89 15.33 9.12
C ASP A 106 15.12 16.65 8.97
N ASP A 107 15.09 17.20 7.76
CA ASP A 107 14.40 18.44 7.45
C ASP A 107 12.86 18.31 7.49
N LEU A 108 12.20 19.45 7.68
CA LEU A 108 10.76 19.50 7.87
C LEU A 108 9.99 19.00 6.63
N LEU A 109 10.50 19.24 5.42
CA LEU A 109 9.83 18.84 4.18
C LEU A 109 9.86 17.32 4.02
N SER A 110 11.00 16.69 4.31
CA SER A 110 11.12 15.22 4.35
C SER A 110 10.12 14.59 5.32
N LYS A 111 10.01 15.12 6.54
CA LYS A 111 9.06 14.63 7.56
C LYS A 111 7.60 14.80 7.14
N ILE A 112 7.25 15.94 6.55
CA ILE A 112 5.91 16.18 6.00
C ILE A 112 5.62 15.18 4.87
N GLY A 113 6.58 14.96 3.97
CA GLY A 113 6.44 14.01 2.86
C GLY A 113 6.15 12.59 3.34
N VAL A 114 6.87 12.13 4.37
CA VAL A 114 6.61 10.83 5.01
C VAL A 114 5.18 10.78 5.56
N VAL A 115 4.78 11.76 6.37
CA VAL A 115 3.42 11.77 6.95
C VAL A 115 2.34 11.76 5.87
N LEU A 116 2.48 12.57 4.82
CA LEU A 116 1.53 12.59 3.70
C LEU A 116 1.49 11.27 2.92
N GLY A 117 2.56 10.49 2.91
CA GLY A 117 2.57 9.15 2.32
C GLY A 117 1.77 8.11 3.13
N PHE A 118 1.82 8.18 4.46
CA PHE A 118 1.16 7.22 5.36
C PHE A 118 -0.27 7.60 5.75
N LEU A 119 -0.56 8.90 5.85
CA LEU A 119 -1.80 9.42 6.43
C LEU A 119 -3.06 9.02 5.64
N PRO A 120 -3.12 9.14 4.30
CA PRO A 120 -4.31 8.76 3.53
C PRO A 120 -4.68 7.30 3.73
N LEU A 121 -3.68 6.41 3.69
CA LEU A 121 -3.87 4.98 3.89
C LEU A 121 -4.37 4.67 5.31
N SER A 122 -3.78 5.32 6.31
CA SER A 122 -4.14 5.12 7.72
C SER A 122 -5.59 5.53 8.00
N ILE A 123 -6.03 6.65 7.45
CA ILE A 123 -7.43 7.09 7.55
C ILE A 123 -8.34 6.12 6.81
N GLY A 124 -7.96 5.76 5.58
CA GLY A 124 -8.72 4.86 4.71
C GLY A 124 -8.98 3.49 5.33
N LEU A 125 -7.92 2.75 5.65
CA LEU A 125 -8.02 1.43 6.26
C LEU A 125 -8.57 1.48 7.69
N GLY A 126 -8.20 2.50 8.47
CA GLY A 126 -8.70 2.68 9.82
C GLY A 126 -10.22 2.82 9.86
N TRP A 127 -10.79 3.62 8.95
CA TRP A 127 -12.24 3.75 8.81
C TRP A 127 -12.90 2.42 8.45
N CYS A 128 -12.37 1.71 7.44
CA CYS A 128 -12.88 0.41 7.04
C CYS A 128 -12.88 -0.59 8.20
N ALA A 129 -11.81 -0.62 8.99
CA ALA A 129 -11.70 -1.50 10.15
C ALA A 129 -12.75 -1.18 11.23
N VAL A 130 -12.92 0.10 11.58
CA VAL A 130 -13.94 0.52 12.55
C VAL A 130 -15.34 0.17 12.07
N ALA A 131 -15.64 0.36 10.79
CA ALA A 131 -16.94 0.01 10.21
C ALA A 131 -17.21 -1.51 10.28
N ILE A 132 -16.19 -2.32 9.98
CA ILE A 132 -16.26 -3.78 10.11
C ILE A 132 -16.53 -4.17 11.56
N VAL A 133 -15.79 -3.61 12.53
CA VAL A 133 -16.01 -3.89 13.96
C VAL A 133 -17.42 -3.54 14.39
N ALA A 134 -17.94 -2.36 14.02
CA ALA A 134 -19.28 -1.93 14.40
C ALA A 134 -20.38 -2.88 13.89
N VAL A 135 -20.29 -3.31 12.62
CA VAL A 135 -21.26 -4.22 12.02
C VAL A 135 -21.11 -5.64 12.56
N SER A 136 -19.89 -6.14 12.72
CA SER A 136 -19.62 -7.45 13.28
C SER A 136 -20.10 -7.57 14.73
N TYR A 137 -19.87 -6.54 15.55
CA TYR A 137 -20.34 -6.50 16.93
C TYR A 137 -21.87 -6.64 17.00
N ASN A 138 -22.58 -5.84 16.20
CA ASN A 138 -24.04 -5.88 16.17
C ASN A 138 -24.58 -7.25 15.74
N ARG A 139 -23.92 -7.97 14.83
CA ARG A 139 -24.38 -9.30 14.40
C ARG A 139 -24.12 -10.41 15.42
N VAL A 140 -23.19 -10.22 16.35
CA VAL A 140 -22.82 -11.23 17.34
C VAL A 140 -23.58 -11.03 18.65
N PHE A 141 -23.84 -9.78 19.05
CA PHE A 141 -24.32 -9.46 20.39
C PHE A 141 -25.71 -8.80 20.44
N LEU A 142 -26.30 -8.43 19.30
CA LEU A 142 -27.66 -7.87 19.20
C LEU A 142 -28.52 -8.73 18.27
#